data_AF-A0A8J3VVG9-F1
#
_entry.id   AF-A0A8J3VVG9-F1
#
_cell.length_a   1.000
_cell.length_b   1.000
_cell.length_c   1.000
_cell.angle_alpha   90.00
_cell.angle_beta   90.00
_cell.angle_gamma   90.00
#
_symmetry.space_group_name_H-M   'P 1'
#
loop_
_entity.id
_entity.type
_entity.pdbx_description
1 polymer ?
#
loop_
_entity_poly.entity_id
_entity_poly.type
_entity_poly.pdbx_seq_one_letter_code
_entity_poly.pdbx_strand_id
1 'polypeptide(L)'
;MTVALEPRSPQTVEGYQRFGWFGSLVRHVTPSAVTFAAALALKPLIVRLGLPANFSLSVAFALLLTPTELTILLIAARRATGRWSPRALPAVLAFRRPLRRWALLVPPLFGVALLAAVASGPVSDALAAHLGSVYPHWLLPDYDATAGFSRPVLVVTMLVTLAVDGITNPIVEELYFRAYLLPRLPLSGWAAVPVSAALFTVQHYWQPWNWPLIFVLELILTTLVVRLRSYRIGIVMHCLANSFGILVALLGVLT
;
A
#
# COMPACT_ATOMS: atom_id res chain seq x y z
N MET A 1 7.41 39.53 24.29
CA MET A 1 8.01 39.09 23.02
C MET A 1 7.55 37.67 22.72
N THR A 2 6.49 37.56 21.92
CA THR A 2 5.93 36.30 21.44
C THR A 2 6.78 35.85 20.24
N VAL A 3 7.60 34.82 20.43
CA VAL A 3 8.33 34.18 19.32
C VAL A 3 7.30 33.41 18.51
N ALA A 4 6.83 34.00 17.42
CA ALA A 4 6.05 33.30 16.42
C ALA A 4 6.92 32.15 15.88
N LEU A 5 6.53 30.91 16.19
CA LEU A 5 7.13 29.73 15.58
C LEU A 5 6.74 29.74 14.10
N GLU A 6 7.64 30.20 13.23
CA GLU A 6 7.50 30.00 11.80
C GLU A 6 7.20 28.52 11.53
N PRO A 7 6.20 28.20 10.69
CA PRO A 7 5.97 26.83 10.27
C PRO A 7 7.23 26.37 9.52
N ARG A 8 8.03 25.51 10.17
CA ARG A 8 9.20 24.88 9.54
C ARG A 8 8.75 24.25 8.23
N SER A 9 9.17 24.85 7.12
CA SER A 9 9.01 24.27 5.80
C SER A 9 9.61 22.86 5.84
N PRO A 10 8.98 21.84 5.23
CA PRO A 10 9.63 20.56 5.08
C PRO A 10 10.86 20.83 4.21
N GLN A 11 12.02 20.87 4.84
CA GLN A 11 13.29 21.05 4.16
C GLN A 11 13.31 20.11 2.96
N THR A 12 13.45 20.70 1.77
CA THR A 12 13.84 19.99 0.56
C THR A 12 14.98 19.07 0.95
N VAL A 13 14.79 17.76 0.80
CA VAL A 13 15.86 16.82 1.09
C VAL A 13 16.89 17.01 -0.01
N GLU A 14 17.90 17.85 0.28
CA GLU A 14 19.06 18.06 -0.58
C GLU A 14 19.63 16.68 -0.95
N GLY A 15 19.73 16.40 -2.25
CA GLY A 15 20.40 15.20 -2.77
C GLY A 15 19.55 14.20 -3.55
N TYR A 16 18.20 14.30 -3.56
CA TYR A 16 17.38 13.43 -4.42
C TYR A 16 17.04 14.08 -5.76
N GLN A 17 17.44 13.46 -6.87
CA GLN A 17 16.97 13.86 -8.19
C GLN A 17 15.46 13.63 -8.29
N ARG A 18 14.71 14.71 -8.52
CA ARG A 18 13.27 14.65 -8.77
C ARG A 18 12.99 14.08 -10.14
N PHE A 19 11.89 13.36 -10.25
CA PHE A 19 11.34 12.92 -11.52
C PHE A 19 10.48 14.03 -12.12
N GLY A 20 10.41 14.09 -13.46
CA GLY A 20 9.34 14.81 -14.12
C GLY A 20 7.97 14.16 -13.87
N TRP A 21 6.89 14.85 -14.23
CA TRP A 21 5.51 14.36 -14.07
C TRP A 21 5.29 12.99 -14.69
N PHE A 22 5.69 12.81 -15.95
CA PHE A 22 5.59 11.53 -16.64
C PHE A 22 6.36 10.42 -15.90
N GLY A 23 7.60 10.72 -15.48
CA GLY A 23 8.43 9.76 -14.76
C GLY A 23 7.85 9.36 -13.39
N SER A 24 7.14 10.29 -12.73
CA SER A 24 6.39 10.01 -11.51
C SER A 24 5.18 9.12 -11.80
N LEU A 25 4.33 9.49 -12.77
CA LEU A 25 3.13 8.72 -13.13
C LEU A 25 3.47 7.26 -13.45
N VAL A 26 4.44 7.03 -14.36
CA VAL A 26 4.87 5.68 -14.73
C VAL A 26 5.31 4.87 -13.51
N ARG A 27 6.09 5.46 -12.61
CA ARG A 27 6.62 4.74 -11.44
C ARG A 27 5.57 4.44 -10.37
N HIS A 28 4.54 5.28 -10.24
CA HIS A 28 3.49 5.05 -9.25
C HIS A 28 2.42 4.08 -9.76
N VAL A 29 2.17 4.09 -11.06
CA VAL A 29 0.97 3.49 -11.63
C VAL A 29 1.27 2.18 -12.38
N THR A 30 2.38 2.12 -13.11
CA THR A 30 2.69 0.97 -13.97
C THR A 30 2.90 -0.35 -13.21
N PRO A 31 3.64 -0.41 -12.08
CA PRO A 31 3.85 -1.69 -11.37
C PRO A 31 2.52 -2.36 -11.01
N SER A 32 1.57 -1.58 -10.52
CA SER A 32 0.26 -2.05 -10.08
C SER A 32 -0.67 -2.35 -11.24
N ALA A 33 -0.62 -1.58 -12.32
CA ALA A 33 -1.38 -1.87 -13.54
C ALA A 33 -0.98 -3.22 -14.15
N VAL A 34 0.34 -3.49 -14.25
CA VAL A 34 0.88 -4.77 -14.73
C VAL A 34 0.47 -5.90 -13.80
N THR A 35 0.57 -5.68 -12.49
CA THR A 35 0.17 -6.67 -11.47
C THR A 35 -1.32 -6.99 -11.56
N PHE A 36 -2.16 -5.98 -11.71
CA PHE A 36 -3.60 -6.17 -11.83
C PHE A 36 -3.95 -6.97 -13.09
N ALA A 37 -3.39 -6.61 -14.24
CA ALA A 37 -3.55 -7.37 -15.48
C ALA A 37 -3.10 -8.83 -15.33
N ALA A 38 -1.99 -9.07 -14.63
CA ALA A 38 -1.52 -10.42 -14.35
C ALA A 38 -2.46 -11.20 -13.42
N ALA A 39 -3.03 -10.56 -12.39
CA ALA A 39 -4.03 -11.20 -11.53
C ALA A 39 -5.26 -11.65 -12.35
N LEU A 40 -5.76 -10.80 -13.25
CA LEU A 40 -6.84 -11.16 -14.16
C LEU A 40 -6.46 -12.36 -15.04
N ALA A 41 -5.23 -12.38 -15.58
CA ALA A 41 -4.72 -13.47 -16.40
C ALA A 41 -4.47 -14.78 -15.63
N LEU A 42 -4.11 -14.68 -14.34
CA LEU A 42 -3.86 -15.83 -13.46
C LEU A 42 -5.16 -16.48 -12.96
N LYS A 43 -6.26 -15.73 -12.87
CA LYS A 43 -7.55 -16.21 -12.33
C LYS A 43 -7.97 -17.58 -12.90
N PRO A 44 -7.98 -17.85 -14.22
CA PRO A 44 -8.40 -19.16 -14.74
C PRO A 44 -7.51 -20.32 -14.24
N LEU A 45 -6.21 -20.09 -14.08
CA LEU A 45 -5.30 -21.08 -13.53
C LEU A 45 -5.59 -21.33 -12.04
N ILE A 46 -5.76 -20.27 -11.25
CA ILE A 46 -6.06 -20.35 -9.82
C ILE A 46 -7.35 -21.15 -9.57
N VAL A 47 -8.40 -20.87 -10.34
CA VAL A 47 -9.67 -21.61 -10.24
C VAL A 47 -9.50 -23.08 -10.64
N ARG A 48 -8.74 -23.38 -11.70
CA ARG A 48 -8.45 -24.77 -12.11
C ARG A 48 -7.67 -25.57 -11.05
N LEU A 49 -6.88 -24.88 -10.23
CA LEU A 49 -6.16 -25.47 -9.10
C LEU A 49 -7.06 -25.67 -7.85
N GLY A 50 -8.34 -25.33 -7.93
CA GLY A 50 -9.28 -25.44 -6.81
C GLY A 50 -9.05 -24.39 -5.72
N LEU A 51 -8.55 -23.21 -6.09
CA LEU A 51 -8.29 -22.10 -5.17
C LEU A 51 -9.28 -20.92 -5.39
N PRO A 52 -9.55 -20.10 -4.36
CA PRO A 52 -10.39 -18.91 -4.45
C PRO A 52 -9.92 -17.93 -5.53
N ALA A 53 -10.84 -17.34 -6.29
CA ALA A 53 -10.51 -16.47 -7.42
C ALA A 53 -9.69 -15.22 -6.99
N ASN A 54 -10.02 -14.66 -5.83
CA ASN A 54 -9.31 -13.52 -5.23
C ASN A 54 -7.85 -13.84 -4.86
N PHE A 55 -7.50 -15.12 -4.66
CA PHE A 55 -6.12 -15.53 -4.41
C PHE A 55 -5.19 -15.23 -5.60
N SER A 56 -5.74 -15.01 -6.79
CA SER A 56 -4.98 -14.54 -7.96
C SER A 56 -4.25 -13.21 -7.71
N LEU A 57 -4.83 -12.31 -6.92
CA LEU A 57 -4.18 -11.05 -6.52
C LEU A 57 -2.98 -11.30 -5.61
N SER A 58 -3.13 -12.15 -4.59
CA SER A 58 -2.02 -12.47 -3.69
C SER A 58 -0.84 -13.10 -4.43
N VAL A 59 -1.12 -13.97 -5.40
CA VAL A 59 -0.07 -14.54 -6.28
C VAL A 59 0.57 -13.45 -7.15
N ALA A 60 -0.21 -12.55 -7.73
CA ALA A 60 0.32 -11.45 -8.53
C ALA A 60 1.17 -10.48 -7.68
N PHE A 61 0.78 -10.16 -6.45
CA PHE A 61 1.59 -9.34 -5.54
C PHE A 61 2.93 -10.02 -5.23
N ALA A 62 2.88 -11.30 -4.87
CA ALA A 62 4.07 -12.07 -4.52
C ALA A 62 5.08 -12.19 -5.67
N LEU A 63 4.57 -12.40 -6.89
CA LEU A 63 5.42 -12.69 -8.05
C LEU A 63 5.79 -11.46 -8.88
N LEU A 64 5.00 -10.40 -8.82
CA LEU A 64 5.17 -9.22 -9.68
C LEU A 64 5.33 -7.93 -8.91
N LEU A 65 4.33 -7.50 -8.13
CA LEU A 65 4.36 -6.17 -7.51
C LEU A 65 5.54 -6.01 -6.56
N THR A 66 5.59 -6.87 -5.53
CA THR A 66 6.61 -6.81 -4.49
C THR A 66 8.02 -6.99 -5.08
N PRO A 67 8.30 -7.98 -5.95
CA PRO A 67 9.64 -8.11 -6.55
C PRO A 67 9.99 -6.95 -7.47
N THR A 68 9.04 -6.39 -8.23
CA THR A 68 9.30 -5.27 -9.15
C THR A 68 9.71 -4.02 -8.39
N GLU A 69 8.94 -3.62 -7.38
CA GLU A 69 9.25 -2.45 -6.57
C GLU A 69 10.57 -2.61 -5.81
N LEU A 70 10.79 -3.78 -5.20
CA LEU A 70 12.05 -4.08 -4.51
C LEU A 70 13.23 -4.08 -5.48
N THR A 71 13.06 -4.59 -6.70
CA THR A 71 14.10 -4.56 -7.74
C THR A 71 14.45 -3.14 -8.15
N ILE A 72 13.45 -2.27 -8.33
CA ILE A 72 13.67 -0.84 -8.63
C ILE A 72 14.49 -0.19 -7.49
N LEU A 73 14.13 -0.47 -6.23
CA LEU A 73 14.84 0.02 -5.06
C LEU A 73 16.29 -0.49 -5.00
N LEU A 74 16.51 -1.77 -5.28
CA LEU A 74 17.85 -2.38 -5.29
C LEU A 74 18.73 -1.85 -6.43
N ILE A 75 18.16 -1.62 -7.62
CA ILE A 75 18.86 -0.98 -8.74
C ILE A 75 19.26 0.44 -8.35
N ALA A 76 18.35 1.22 -7.74
CA ALA A 76 18.65 2.56 -7.27
C ALA A 76 19.77 2.55 -6.21
N ALA A 77 19.70 1.63 -5.25
CA ALA A 77 20.73 1.47 -4.22
C ALA A 77 22.09 1.06 -4.79
N ARG A 78 22.12 0.16 -5.79
CA ARG A 78 23.34 -0.23 -6.49
C ARG A 78 23.94 0.96 -7.23
N ARG A 79 23.14 1.77 -7.91
CA ARG A 79 23.62 2.99 -8.60
C ARG A 79 24.22 4.00 -7.61
N ALA A 80 23.66 4.11 -6.40
CA ALA A 80 24.14 5.04 -5.39
C ALA A 80 25.38 4.55 -4.61
N THR A 81 25.58 3.24 -4.48
CA THR A 81 26.57 2.67 -3.53
C THR A 81 27.52 1.64 -4.15
N GLY A 82 27.26 1.20 -5.39
CA GLY A 82 27.95 0.08 -6.04
C GLY A 82 27.52 -1.31 -5.57
N ARG A 83 26.66 -1.44 -4.53
CA ARG A 83 26.32 -2.72 -3.89
C ARG A 83 24.92 -3.22 -4.26
N TRP A 84 24.82 -4.50 -4.63
CA TRP A 84 23.53 -5.17 -4.86
C TRP A 84 23.07 -5.90 -3.60
N SER A 85 22.55 -5.15 -2.62
CA SER A 85 22.15 -5.71 -1.33
C SER A 85 21.02 -4.88 -0.68
N PRO A 86 20.06 -5.51 0.02
CA PRO A 86 19.08 -4.79 0.83
C PRO A 86 19.69 -3.86 1.89
N ARG A 87 20.92 -4.18 2.36
CA ARG A 87 21.66 -3.32 3.30
C ARG A 87 22.06 -1.97 2.70
N ALA A 88 22.04 -1.82 1.37
CA ALA A 88 22.32 -0.57 0.67
C ALA A 88 21.07 0.32 0.50
N LEU A 89 19.86 -0.20 0.74
CA LEU A 89 18.61 0.57 0.60
C LEU A 89 18.60 1.88 1.40
N PRO A 90 19.13 1.98 2.63
CA PRO A 90 19.13 3.24 3.37
C PRO A 90 19.78 4.42 2.64
N ALA A 91 20.64 4.18 1.65
CA ALA A 91 21.26 5.23 0.84
C ALA A 91 20.27 5.97 -0.09
N VAL A 92 19.15 5.34 -0.45
CA VAL A 92 18.16 5.92 -1.39
C VAL A 92 16.82 6.27 -0.74
N LEU A 93 16.63 5.91 0.52
CA LEU A 93 15.40 6.08 1.29
C LEU A 93 15.41 7.34 2.15
N ALA A 94 14.37 8.16 2.03
CA ALA A 94 14.08 9.30 2.89
C ALA A 94 13.39 8.86 4.19
N PHE A 95 13.08 9.83 5.06
CA PHE A 95 12.26 9.64 6.27
C PHE A 95 12.73 8.47 7.16
N ARG A 96 14.02 8.45 7.51
CA ARG A 96 14.64 7.31 8.21
C ARG A 96 14.70 7.42 9.73
N ARG A 97 14.04 8.40 10.36
CA ARG A 97 14.06 8.52 11.81
C ARG A 97 13.43 7.27 12.46
N PRO A 98 13.98 6.79 13.59
CA PRO A 98 13.37 5.69 14.32
C PRO A 98 12.04 6.13 14.94
N LEU A 99 11.12 5.19 15.12
CA LEU A 99 9.78 5.49 15.64
C LEU A 99 9.80 5.94 17.11
N ARG A 100 10.66 5.32 17.94
CA ARG A 100 10.86 5.64 19.38
C ARG A 100 9.51 5.93 20.06
N ARG A 101 9.38 7.08 20.73
CA ARG A 101 8.17 7.52 21.45
C ARG A 101 6.91 7.65 20.58
N TRP A 102 7.06 7.78 19.26
CA TRP A 102 5.92 7.89 18.34
C TRP A 102 5.20 6.56 18.14
N ALA A 103 5.76 5.43 18.60
CA ALA A 103 5.09 4.13 18.57
C ALA A 103 3.78 4.14 19.37
N LEU A 104 3.70 5.01 20.39
CA LEU A 104 2.48 5.22 21.19
C LEU A 104 1.31 5.80 20.38
N LEU A 105 1.58 6.39 19.20
CA LEU A 105 0.52 6.87 18.30
C LEU A 105 -0.11 5.74 17.48
N VAL A 106 0.52 4.57 17.37
CA VAL A 106 0.03 3.49 16.51
C VAL A 106 -1.38 3.02 16.93
N PRO A 107 -1.66 2.67 18.21
CA PRO A 107 -3.00 2.21 18.59
C PRO A 107 -4.12 3.23 18.33
N PRO A 108 -4.03 4.52 18.73
CA PRO A 108 -5.10 5.47 18.45
C PRO A 108 -5.26 5.77 16.96
N LEU A 109 -4.15 5.85 16.19
CA LEU A 109 -4.24 6.03 14.74
C LEU A 109 -4.90 4.84 14.05
N PHE A 110 -4.63 3.63 14.53
CA PHE A 110 -5.26 2.43 14.01
C PHE A 110 -6.75 2.39 14.34
N GLY A 111 -7.13 2.80 15.56
CA GLY A 111 -8.54 2.99 15.92
C GLY A 111 -9.26 3.98 14.99
N VAL A 112 -8.62 5.12 14.66
CA VAL A 112 -9.17 6.08 13.69
C VAL A 112 -9.30 5.46 12.30
N ALA A 113 -8.32 4.68 11.85
CA ALA A 113 -8.39 4.00 10.57
C ALA A 113 -9.55 3.00 10.51
N LEU A 114 -9.79 2.24 11.58
CA LEU A 114 -10.94 1.34 11.68
C LEU A 114 -12.27 2.09 11.65
N LEU A 115 -12.38 3.18 12.41
CA LEU A 115 -13.59 4.02 12.40
C LEU A 115 -13.85 4.61 11.00
N ALA A 116 -12.80 5.08 10.33
CA ALA A 116 -12.90 5.58 8.97
C ALA A 116 -13.35 4.48 7.99
N ALA A 117 -12.80 3.27 8.11
CA ALA A 117 -13.19 2.13 7.28
C ALA A 117 -14.69 1.79 7.47
N VAL A 118 -15.15 1.67 8.73
CA VAL A 118 -16.57 1.43 9.04
C VAL A 118 -17.46 2.55 8.51
N ALA A 119 -17.09 3.81 8.75
CA ALA A 119 -17.86 4.96 8.28
C ALA A 119 -17.92 5.06 6.75
N SER A 120 -16.90 4.56 6.04
CA SER A 120 -16.83 4.58 4.58
C SER A 120 -17.66 3.48 3.90
N GLY A 121 -18.10 2.45 4.65
CA GLY A 121 -18.83 1.29 4.11
C GLY A 121 -19.96 1.66 3.15
N PRO A 122 -20.93 2.51 3.53
CA PRO A 122 -22.03 2.89 2.64
C PRO A 122 -21.58 3.57 1.33
N VAL A 123 -20.49 4.35 1.38
CA VAL A 123 -19.93 5.01 0.20
C VAL A 123 -19.23 3.97 -0.69
N SER A 124 -18.45 3.07 -0.10
CA SER A 124 -17.81 1.97 -0.81
C SER A 124 -18.85 1.07 -1.48
N ASP A 125 -19.93 0.72 -0.80
CA ASP A 125 -20.99 -0.14 -1.34
C ASP A 125 -21.74 0.54 -2.50
N ALA A 126 -22.06 1.83 -2.37
CA ALA A 126 -22.69 2.59 -3.45
C ALA A 126 -21.79 2.67 -4.69
N LEU A 127 -20.48 2.91 -4.50
CA LEU A 127 -19.52 2.93 -5.60
C LEU A 127 -19.35 1.53 -6.23
N ALA A 128 -19.30 0.48 -5.42
CA ALA A 128 -19.21 -0.89 -5.91
C ALA A 128 -20.43 -1.28 -6.75
N ALA A 129 -21.64 -0.88 -6.35
CA ALA A 129 -22.86 -1.10 -7.12
C ALA A 129 -22.81 -0.47 -8.52
N HIS A 130 -22.27 0.75 -8.64
CA HIS A 130 -22.06 1.39 -9.94
C HIS A 130 -21.01 0.69 -10.81
N LEU A 131 -20.06 -0.01 -10.19
CA LEU A 131 -19.01 -0.75 -10.87
C LEU A 131 -19.43 -2.18 -11.21
N GLY A 132 -20.54 -2.70 -10.67
CA GLY A 132 -20.96 -4.09 -10.81
C GLY A 132 -21.12 -4.60 -12.25
N SER A 133 -21.41 -3.72 -13.20
CA SER A 133 -21.54 -4.06 -14.63
C SER A 133 -20.22 -4.06 -15.40
N VAL A 134 -19.16 -3.45 -14.86
CA VAL A 134 -17.88 -3.25 -15.55
C VAL A 134 -16.76 -4.03 -14.86
N TYR A 135 -16.79 -4.13 -13.53
CA TYR A 135 -15.76 -4.76 -12.75
C TYR A 135 -15.95 -6.27 -12.65
N PRO A 136 -14.86 -7.05 -12.61
CA PRO A 136 -14.96 -8.47 -12.33
C PRO A 136 -15.64 -8.71 -10.99
N HIS A 137 -16.79 -9.41 -11.00
CA HIS A 137 -17.59 -9.60 -9.78
C HIS A 137 -16.80 -10.23 -8.63
N TRP A 138 -15.84 -11.11 -8.91
CA TRP A 138 -14.98 -11.75 -7.88
C TRP A 138 -14.05 -10.78 -7.11
N LEU A 139 -14.00 -9.51 -7.52
CA LEU A 139 -13.29 -8.45 -6.82
C LEU A 139 -14.22 -7.61 -5.94
N LEU A 140 -15.52 -7.59 -6.23
CA LEU A 140 -16.47 -6.69 -5.57
C LEU A 140 -16.73 -7.10 -4.11
N PRO A 141 -17.12 -6.15 -3.23
CA PRO A 141 -17.32 -6.42 -1.80
C PRO A 141 -18.36 -7.50 -1.48
N ASP A 142 -19.36 -7.66 -2.33
CA ASP A 142 -20.46 -8.61 -2.17
C ASP A 142 -20.09 -10.04 -2.58
N TYR A 143 -18.89 -10.25 -3.15
CA TYR A 143 -18.41 -11.56 -3.53
C TYR A 143 -17.96 -12.39 -2.32
N ASP A 144 -18.62 -13.53 -2.11
CA ASP A 144 -18.20 -14.51 -1.12
C ASP A 144 -17.00 -15.33 -1.62
N ALA A 145 -15.80 -14.91 -1.22
CA ALA A 145 -14.56 -15.60 -1.53
C ALA A 145 -14.38 -16.95 -0.80
N THR A 146 -15.26 -17.28 0.15
CA THR A 146 -15.19 -18.53 0.93
C THR A 146 -16.10 -19.63 0.38
N ALA A 147 -17.14 -19.24 -0.36
CA ALA A 147 -18.15 -20.15 -0.90
C ALA A 147 -17.53 -21.30 -1.72
N GLY A 148 -17.86 -22.54 -1.34
CA GLY A 148 -17.49 -23.74 -2.09
C GLY A 148 -16.08 -24.27 -1.85
N PHE A 149 -15.30 -23.67 -0.94
CA PHE A 149 -13.96 -24.15 -0.61
C PHE A 149 -13.91 -24.87 0.73
N SER A 150 -13.02 -25.87 0.83
CA SER A 150 -12.78 -26.56 2.09
C SER A 150 -12.00 -25.67 3.08
N ARG A 151 -12.22 -25.89 4.38
CA ARG A 151 -11.51 -25.17 5.45
C ARG A 151 -9.98 -25.19 5.29
N PRO A 152 -9.31 -26.32 4.97
CA PRO A 152 -7.86 -26.33 4.75
C PRO A 152 -7.41 -25.41 3.61
N VAL A 153 -8.15 -25.38 2.49
CA VAL A 153 -7.85 -24.48 1.36
C VAL A 153 -7.93 -23.03 1.80
N LEU A 154 -9.03 -22.64 2.47
CA LEU A 154 -9.24 -21.28 2.96
C LEU A 154 -8.13 -20.84 3.92
N VAL A 155 -7.79 -21.67 4.90
CA VAL A 155 -6.73 -21.39 5.87
C VAL A 155 -5.40 -21.18 5.16
N VAL A 156 -5.00 -22.08 4.25
CA VAL A 156 -3.72 -21.95 3.52
C VAL A 156 -3.69 -20.67 2.69
N THR A 157 -4.75 -20.39 1.92
CA THR A 157 -4.77 -19.19 1.08
C THR A 157 -4.77 -17.92 1.91
N MET A 158 -5.51 -17.87 3.02
CA MET A 158 -5.52 -16.71 3.92
C MET A 158 -4.17 -16.49 4.62
N LEU A 159 -3.46 -17.55 5.02
CA LEU A 159 -2.12 -17.43 5.59
C LEU A 159 -1.10 -16.90 4.57
N VAL A 160 -1.19 -17.36 3.32
CA VAL A 160 -0.35 -16.83 2.23
C VAL A 160 -0.70 -15.38 1.94
N THR A 161 -1.99 -15.05 1.84
CA THR A 161 -2.46 -13.67 1.66
C THR A 161 -2.01 -12.77 2.82
N LEU A 162 -2.06 -13.23 4.07
CA LEU A 162 -1.54 -12.49 5.23
C LEU A 162 -0.04 -12.22 5.10
N ALA A 163 0.75 -13.24 4.76
CA ALA A 163 2.20 -13.09 4.61
C ALA A 163 2.57 -12.13 3.48
N VAL A 164 1.86 -12.20 2.35
CA VAL A 164 2.12 -11.38 1.17
C VAL A 164 1.48 -10.01 1.30
N ASP A 165 0.15 -9.93 1.29
CA ASP A 165 -0.64 -8.70 1.22
C ASP A 165 -0.77 -8.00 2.58
N GLY A 166 -0.76 -8.78 3.67
CA GLY A 166 -0.80 -8.22 5.03
C GLY A 166 0.53 -7.68 5.53
N ILE A 167 1.66 -8.21 5.04
CA ILE A 167 2.99 -7.93 5.61
C ILE A 167 4.01 -7.55 4.54
N THR A 168 4.36 -8.47 3.65
CA THR A 168 5.53 -8.30 2.77
C THR A 168 5.33 -7.17 1.76
N ASN A 169 4.19 -7.15 1.08
CA ASN A 169 3.85 -6.13 0.10
C ASN A 169 3.74 -4.73 0.74
N PRO A 170 2.98 -4.53 1.84
CA PRO A 170 2.96 -3.24 2.56
C PRO A 170 4.33 -2.72 2.96
N ILE A 171 5.23 -3.60 3.44
CA ILE A 171 6.61 -3.20 3.77
C ILE A 171 7.30 -2.62 2.54
N VAL A 172 7.26 -3.31 1.41
CA VAL A 172 7.92 -2.87 0.17
C VAL A 172 7.27 -1.61 -0.37
N GLU A 173 5.95 -1.52 -0.37
CA GLU A 173 5.21 -0.34 -0.82
C GLU A 173 5.55 0.90 0.01
N GLU A 174 5.74 0.78 1.32
CA GLU A 174 6.15 1.92 2.16
C GLU A 174 7.59 2.37 1.89
N LEU A 175 8.49 1.41 1.61
CA LEU A 175 9.85 1.74 1.17
C LEU A 175 9.83 2.41 -0.21
N TYR A 176 8.97 1.93 -1.12
CA TYR A 176 8.87 2.40 -2.49
C TYR A 176 8.14 3.75 -2.58
N PHE A 177 6.87 3.82 -2.20
CA PHE A 177 6.07 5.04 -2.33
C PHE A 177 6.50 6.13 -1.36
N ARG A 178 6.62 5.84 -0.06
CA ARG A 178 6.79 6.89 0.96
C ARG A 178 8.26 7.27 1.11
N ALA A 179 9.15 6.29 1.17
CA ALA A 179 10.57 6.56 1.39
C ALA A 179 11.35 6.84 0.10
N TYR A 180 10.93 6.32 -1.06
CA TYR A 180 11.65 6.50 -2.32
C TYR A 180 10.97 7.47 -3.30
N LEU A 181 9.69 7.30 -3.63
CA LEU A 181 9.01 8.11 -4.65
C LEU A 181 8.57 9.49 -4.18
N LEU A 182 7.93 9.60 -3.00
CA LEU A 182 7.48 10.86 -2.41
C LEU A 182 8.54 11.98 -2.42
N PRO A 183 9.79 11.78 -1.95
CA PRO A 183 10.81 12.85 -1.99
C PRO A 183 11.30 13.19 -3.40
N ARG A 184 10.92 12.39 -4.42
CA ARG A 184 11.31 12.54 -5.83
C ARG A 184 10.16 13.01 -6.72
N LEU A 185 8.99 13.31 -6.17
CA LEU A 185 7.92 13.96 -6.92
C LEU A 185 8.40 15.31 -7.49
N PRO A 186 7.82 15.79 -8.61
CA PRO A 186 8.12 17.12 -9.18
C PRO A 186 7.60 18.29 -8.32
N LEU A 187 7.16 18.01 -7.10
CA LEU A 187 6.67 18.96 -6.12
C LEU A 187 7.56 18.96 -4.88
N SER A 188 7.52 20.05 -4.12
CA SER A 188 8.28 20.19 -2.87
C SER A 188 7.38 20.41 -1.67
N GLY A 189 7.91 20.07 -0.50
CA GLY A 189 7.26 20.37 0.77
C GLY A 189 5.91 19.69 0.92
N TRP A 190 4.96 20.41 1.51
CA TRP A 190 3.63 19.89 1.81
C TRP A 190 2.76 19.62 0.57
N ALA A 191 3.04 20.27 -0.56
CA ALA A 191 2.29 20.05 -1.81
C ALA A 191 2.48 18.62 -2.37
N ALA A 192 3.59 17.95 -2.06
CA ALA A 192 3.84 16.58 -2.50
C ALA A 192 2.95 15.55 -1.78
N VAL A 193 2.42 15.88 -0.60
CA VAL A 193 1.62 14.96 0.22
C VAL A 193 0.30 14.56 -0.45
N PRO A 194 -0.60 15.49 -0.84
CA PRO A 194 -1.86 15.11 -1.49
C PRO A 194 -1.63 14.44 -2.85
N VAL A 195 -0.59 14.82 -3.59
CA VAL A 195 -0.25 14.18 -4.87
C VAL A 195 0.25 12.75 -4.66
N SER A 196 1.08 12.51 -3.67
CA SER A 196 1.52 11.15 -3.30
C SER A 196 0.34 10.29 -2.88
N ALA A 197 -0.56 10.82 -2.05
CA ALA A 197 -1.77 10.10 -1.61
C ALA A 197 -2.68 9.77 -2.81
N ALA A 198 -2.90 10.73 -3.72
CA ALA A 198 -3.68 10.51 -4.94
C ALA A 198 -3.05 9.45 -5.84
N LEU A 199 -1.74 9.52 -6.10
CA LEU A 199 -1.03 8.55 -6.93
C LEU A 199 -1.04 7.14 -6.32
N PHE A 200 -0.89 7.04 -5.01
CA PHE A 200 -1.04 5.76 -4.31
C PHE A 200 -2.48 5.26 -4.37
N THR A 201 -3.48 6.13 -4.29
CA THR A 201 -4.89 5.74 -4.37
C THR A 201 -5.21 5.15 -5.75
N VAL A 202 -4.90 5.87 -6.83
CA VAL A 202 -5.29 5.46 -8.19
C VAL A 202 -4.61 4.19 -8.68
N GLN A 203 -3.46 3.81 -8.09
CA GLN A 203 -2.80 2.55 -8.43
C GLN A 203 -3.50 1.31 -7.83
N HIS A 204 -4.43 1.49 -6.88
CA HIS A 204 -5.26 0.40 -6.33
C HIS A 204 -6.35 0.01 -7.32
N TYR A 205 -5.94 -0.53 -8.46
CA TYR A 205 -6.83 -0.98 -9.50
C TYR A 205 -7.76 -2.06 -9.00
N TRP A 206 -7.36 -2.94 -8.09
CA TRP A 206 -8.22 -4.03 -7.63
C TRP A 206 -9.38 -3.61 -6.71
N GLN A 207 -9.44 -2.35 -6.26
CA GLN A 207 -10.49 -1.88 -5.34
C GLN A 207 -10.90 -0.40 -5.53
N PRO A 208 -11.35 0.03 -6.73
CA PRO A 208 -11.72 1.41 -7.02
C PRO A 208 -12.84 1.98 -6.15
N TRP A 209 -13.76 1.15 -5.66
CA TRP A 209 -14.79 1.57 -4.71
C TRP A 209 -14.21 2.05 -3.37
N ASN A 210 -13.01 1.59 -2.99
CA ASN A 210 -12.33 2.01 -1.76
C ASN A 210 -11.42 3.23 -1.96
N TRP A 211 -11.32 3.81 -3.16
CA TRP A 211 -10.46 4.97 -3.41
C TRP A 211 -10.69 6.16 -2.46
N PRO A 212 -11.94 6.55 -2.12
CA PRO A 212 -12.15 7.64 -1.17
C PRO A 212 -11.53 7.35 0.21
N LEU A 213 -11.71 6.13 0.73
CA LEU A 213 -11.13 5.69 1.99
C LEU A 213 -9.60 5.69 1.91
N ILE A 214 -9.05 5.03 0.89
CA ILE A 214 -7.60 4.92 0.67
C ILE A 214 -6.97 6.31 0.61
N PHE A 215 -7.56 7.24 -0.15
CA PHE A 215 -7.05 8.60 -0.26
C PHE A 215 -6.99 9.32 1.08
N VAL A 216 -8.04 9.22 1.90
CA VAL A 216 -8.10 9.87 3.22
C VAL A 216 -7.06 9.25 4.18
N LEU A 217 -6.99 7.92 4.24
CA LEU A 217 -6.02 7.22 5.09
C LEU A 217 -4.58 7.56 4.66
N GLU A 218 -4.33 7.60 3.36
CA GLU A 218 -3.02 7.96 2.82
C GLU A 218 -2.64 9.41 3.04
N LEU A 219 -3.60 10.33 2.96
CA LEU A 219 -3.35 11.72 3.24
C LEU A 219 -2.88 11.89 4.69
N ILE A 220 -3.52 11.20 5.63
CA ILE A 220 -3.14 11.17 7.05
C ILE A 220 -1.77 10.50 7.22
N LEU A 221 -1.59 9.30 6.67
CA LEU A 221 -0.37 8.50 6.85
C LEU A 221 0.85 9.19 6.24
N THR A 222 0.74 9.69 5.02
CA THR A 222 1.80 10.43 4.32
C THR A 222 2.14 11.71 5.08
N THR A 223 1.15 12.42 5.61
CA THR A 223 1.38 13.58 6.49
C THR A 223 2.22 13.20 7.70
N LEU A 224 1.88 12.10 8.37
CA LEU A 224 2.63 11.61 9.54
C LEU A 224 4.05 11.18 9.18
N VAL A 225 4.25 10.45 8.08
CA VAL A 225 5.59 10.06 7.61
C VAL A 225 6.47 11.29 7.39
N VAL A 226 5.93 12.34 6.75
CA VAL A 226 6.65 13.60 6.51
C VAL A 226 6.93 14.34 7.82
N ARG A 227 5.92 14.50 8.69
CA ARG A 227 6.02 15.18 10.00
C ARG A 227 7.05 14.50 10.91
N LEU A 228 6.93 13.18 11.08
CA LEU A 228 7.76 12.39 11.98
C LEU A 228 9.12 12.06 11.36
N ARG A 229 9.25 12.26 10.04
CA ARG A 229 10.41 11.90 9.22
C ARG A 229 10.75 10.42 9.37
N SER A 230 9.73 9.56 9.43
CA SER A 230 9.83 8.12 9.66
C SER A 230 8.87 7.37 8.74
N TYR A 231 9.37 6.61 7.76
CA TYR A 231 8.53 5.69 6.97
C TYR A 231 8.06 4.48 7.79
N ARG A 232 8.67 4.24 8.96
CA ARG A 232 8.36 3.08 9.81
C ARG A 232 6.95 3.14 10.39
N ILE A 233 6.42 4.35 10.62
CA ILE A 233 4.99 4.49 11.01
C ILE A 233 4.09 4.02 9.86
N GLY A 234 4.46 4.35 8.62
CA GLY A 234 3.85 3.85 7.39
C GLY A 234 3.77 2.33 7.40
N ILE A 235 4.93 1.67 7.51
CA ILE A 235 5.04 0.20 7.54
C ILE A 235 4.09 -0.41 8.58
N VAL A 236 4.15 0.05 9.83
CA VAL A 236 3.35 -0.54 10.91
C VAL A 236 1.87 -0.34 10.66
N MET A 237 1.44 0.88 10.34
CA MET A 237 0.03 1.21 10.11
C MET A 237 -0.55 0.46 8.91
N HIS A 238 0.21 0.37 7.82
CA HIS A 238 -0.20 -0.29 6.60
C HIS A 238 -0.29 -1.81 6.79
N CYS A 239 0.70 -2.43 7.44
CA CYS A 239 0.62 -3.85 7.77
C CYS A 239 -0.58 -4.15 8.67
N LEU A 240 -0.85 -3.31 9.67
CA LEU A 240 -2.01 -3.47 10.55
C LEU A 240 -3.33 -3.37 9.77
N ALA A 241 -3.47 -2.36 8.91
CA ALA A 241 -4.67 -2.16 8.10
C ALA A 241 -4.95 -3.37 7.19
N ASN A 242 -3.95 -3.85 6.45
CA ASN A 242 -4.14 -4.97 5.52
C ASN A 242 -4.28 -6.32 6.25
N SER A 243 -3.55 -6.52 7.35
CA SER A 243 -3.63 -7.77 8.12
C SER A 243 -4.94 -7.92 8.88
N PHE A 244 -5.55 -6.83 9.36
CA PHE A 244 -6.71 -6.91 10.25
C PHE A 244 -7.90 -7.63 9.63
N GLY A 245 -8.31 -7.24 8.43
CA GLY A 245 -9.42 -7.90 7.73
C GLY A 245 -9.15 -9.38 7.46
N ILE A 246 -7.91 -9.71 7.06
CA ILE A 246 -7.49 -11.10 6.80
C ILE A 246 -7.53 -11.93 8.08
N LEU A 247 -7.06 -11.38 9.21
CA LEU A 247 -7.07 -12.06 10.51
C LEU A 247 -8.49 -12.29 11.01
N VAL A 248 -9.38 -11.32 10.88
CA VAL A 248 -10.80 -11.46 11.23
C VAL A 248 -11.45 -12.56 10.38
N ALA A 249 -11.23 -12.57 9.08
CA ALA A 249 -11.74 -13.61 8.18
C ALA A 249 -11.17 -14.99 8.52
N LEU A 250 -9.88 -15.08 8.81
CA LEU A 250 -9.22 -16.33 9.23
C LEU A 250 -9.80 -16.86 10.54
N LEU A 251 -10.04 -15.99 11.53
CA LEU A 251 -10.71 -16.39 12.77
C LEU A 251 -12.11 -16.96 12.48
N GLY A 252 -12.89 -16.31 11.62
CA GLY A 252 -14.23 -16.79 11.24
C GLY A 252 -14.23 -18.15 10.54
N VAL A 253 -13.17 -18.50 9.81
CA VAL A 253 -13.00 -19.84 9.21
C VAL A 253 -12.57 -20.89 10.25
N LEU A 254 -11.92 -20.47 11.34
CA LEU A 254 -11.38 -21.37 12.35
C LEU A 254 -12.38 -21.73 13.46
N THR A 255 -13.36 -20.86 13.72
CA THR A 255 -14.42 -21.05 14.71
C THR A 255 -15.65 -21.68 14.09
#